data_AF-A2XJH9-F1
#
_entry.id   AF-A2XJH9-F1
#
_cell.length_a   1.000
_cell.length_b   1.000
_cell.length_c   1.000
_cell.angle_alpha   90.00
_cell.angle_beta   90.00
_cell.angle_gamma   90.00
#
_symmetry.space_group_name_H-M   'P 1'
#
loop_
_entity.id
_entity.type
_entity.pdbx_description
1 polymer ?
#
loop_
_entity_poly.entity_id
_entity_poly.type
_entity_poly.pdbx_seq_one_letter_code
_entity_poly.pdbx_strand_id
1 'polypeptide(L)'
;MYILLPEAQDGLWSLAAKLNSEPEFLEKRIPTRQVTVGKFKLPKFKISFGFEASDLLKILGLQLPFSSKADLTGMVGSPERHNLFVSSLFHKSFVQVDEEGTEAAAASAAVVSFRSAPVTVDFVADHPFLFLIREDMTGVVLFIGHVVNPLL
;
A
#
# COMPACT_ATOMS: atom_id res chain seq x y z
N MET A 1 -1.22 3.66 -8.40
CA MET A 1 -1.44 3.78 -6.94
C MET A 1 -2.95 3.79 -6.69
N TYR A 2 -3.41 3.07 -5.68
CA TYR A 2 -4.81 3.02 -5.26
C TYR A 2 -4.93 3.66 -3.88
N ILE A 3 -5.96 4.50 -3.69
CA ILE A 3 -6.31 5.08 -2.39
C ILE A 3 -7.65 4.48 -1.97
N LEU A 4 -7.68 3.87 -0.79
CA LEU A 4 -8.90 3.33 -0.18
C LEU A 4 -9.29 4.24 0.97
N LEU A 5 -10.31 5.05 0.74
CA LEU A 5 -10.86 5.98 1.70
C LEU A 5 -12.12 5.36 2.34
N PRO A 6 -12.13 5.10 3.66
CA PRO A 6 -13.34 4.69 4.37
C PRO A 6 -14.44 5.76 4.27
N GLU A 7 -15.71 5.38 4.43
CA GLU A 7 -16.80 6.39 4.54
C GLU A 7 -16.81 7.06 5.92
N ALA A 8 -16.45 6.33 6.97
CA ALA A 8 -16.36 6.83 8.33
C ALA A 8 -14.98 7.41 8.61
N GLN A 9 -14.92 8.54 9.33
CA GLN A 9 -13.66 9.22 9.64
C GLN A 9 -12.67 8.36 10.44
N ASP A 10 -13.15 7.46 11.29
CA ASP A 10 -12.38 6.50 12.10
C ASP A 10 -12.36 5.09 11.49
N GLY A 11 -12.82 4.94 10.24
CA GLY A 11 -13.03 3.64 9.59
C GLY A 11 -11.76 2.91 9.13
N LEU A 12 -10.57 3.48 9.31
CA LEU A 12 -9.30 2.95 8.81
C LEU A 12 -9.05 1.50 9.28
N TRP A 13 -9.21 1.24 10.58
CA TRP A 13 -8.91 -0.08 11.14
C TRP A 13 -9.96 -1.12 10.74
N SER A 14 -11.22 -0.71 10.61
CA SER A 14 -12.29 -1.56 10.07
C SER A 14 -12.02 -1.94 8.61
N LEU A 15 -11.48 -1.01 7.82
CA LEU A 15 -11.05 -1.28 6.45
C LEU A 15 -9.84 -2.23 6.42
N ALA A 16 -8.84 -2.02 7.28
CA ALA A 16 -7.67 -2.91 7.38
C ALA A 16 -8.06 -4.34 7.81
N ALA A 17 -9.00 -4.48 8.75
CA ALA A 17 -9.52 -5.76 9.18
C ALA A 17 -10.22 -6.50 8.02
N LYS A 18 -11.05 -5.79 7.24
CA LYS A 18 -11.71 -6.36 6.04
C LYS A 18 -10.70 -6.85 5.01
N LEU A 19 -9.65 -6.08 4.74
CA LEU A 19 -8.57 -6.48 3.84
C LEU A 19 -7.87 -7.77 4.28
N ASN A 20 -7.69 -7.94 5.58
CA ASN A 20 -7.09 -9.15 6.13
C ASN A 20 -8.03 -10.37 6.13
N SER A 21 -9.34 -10.15 6.32
CA SER A 21 -10.32 -11.24 6.39
C SER A 21 -10.85 -11.68 5.02
N GLU A 22 -10.79 -10.81 4.00
CA GLU A 22 -11.39 -11.05 2.68
C GLU A 22 -10.32 -10.97 1.57
N PRO A 23 -9.76 -12.11 1.13
CA PRO A 23 -8.67 -12.14 0.13
C PRO A 23 -9.04 -11.48 -1.21
N GLU A 24 -10.32 -11.56 -1.61
CA GLU A 24 -10.81 -11.01 -2.88
C GLU A 24 -11.24 -9.54 -2.78
N PHE A 25 -11.20 -8.94 -1.58
CA PHE A 25 -11.72 -7.59 -1.35
C PHE A 25 -11.02 -6.56 -2.24
N LEU A 26 -9.69 -6.65 -2.35
CA LEU A 26 -8.90 -5.75 -3.19
C LEU A 26 -9.27 -5.91 -4.67
N GLU A 27 -9.24 -7.13 -5.18
CA GLU A 27 -9.48 -7.42 -6.60
C GLU A 27 -10.87 -6.95 -7.06
N LYS A 28 -11.89 -7.08 -6.19
CA LYS A 28 -13.26 -6.63 -6.48
C LYS A 28 -13.45 -5.11 -6.43
N ARG A 29 -12.49 -4.37 -5.87
CA ARG A 29 -12.59 -2.91 -5.61
C ARG A 29 -11.61 -2.09 -6.45
N ILE A 30 -10.83 -2.72 -7.32
CA ILE A 30 -10.00 -2.02 -8.29
C ILE A 30 -10.91 -1.27 -9.29
N PRO A 31 -10.81 0.06 -9.41
CA PRO A 31 -11.59 0.82 -10.38
C PRO A 31 -11.22 0.43 -11.82
N THR A 32 -12.21 0.05 -12.63
CA THR A 32 -12.03 -0.36 -14.04
C THR A 32 -12.42 0.72 -15.04
N ARG A 33 -12.97 1.84 -14.58
CA ARG A 33 -13.45 2.93 -15.43
C ARG A 33 -13.17 4.29 -14.80
N GLN A 34 -12.91 5.28 -15.64
CA GLN A 34 -12.89 6.68 -15.22
C GLN A 34 -14.32 7.20 -15.06
N VAL A 35 -14.54 8.06 -14.08
CA VAL A 35 -15.83 8.70 -13.81
C VAL A 35 -15.64 10.20 -13.62
N THR A 36 -16.66 10.98 -13.93
CA THR A 36 -16.66 12.42 -13.64
C THR A 36 -16.72 12.62 -12.13
N VAL A 37 -15.69 13.26 -11.57
CA VAL A 37 -15.61 13.59 -10.16
C VAL A 37 -16.09 15.02 -9.91
N GLY A 38 -16.76 15.22 -8.77
CA GLY A 38 -17.14 16.55 -8.29
C GLY A 38 -15.94 17.19 -7.58
N LYS A 39 -15.94 17.14 -6.25
CA LYS A 39 -14.78 17.52 -5.43
C LYS A 39 -13.77 16.38 -5.40
N PHE A 40 -12.55 16.67 -5.82
CA PHE A 40 -11.41 15.76 -5.70
C PHE A 40 -10.33 16.40 -4.83
N LYS A 41 -10.04 15.80 -3.67
CA LYS A 41 -8.97 16.24 -2.77
C LYS A 41 -8.18 15.04 -2.28
N LEU A 42 -6.87 15.08 -2.53
CA LEU A 42 -5.89 14.15 -1.98
C LEU A 42 -4.75 14.99 -1.37
N PRO A 43 -4.39 14.81 -0.10
CA PRO A 43 -3.28 15.55 0.48
C PRO A 43 -1.96 15.08 -0.12
N LYS A 44 -0.99 16.00 -0.25
CA LYS A 44 0.42 15.62 -0.42
C LYS A 44 0.90 14.98 0.87
N PHE A 45 1.77 13.99 0.77
CA PHE A 45 2.39 13.38 1.93
C PHE A 45 3.76 12.80 1.59
N LYS A 46 4.61 12.69 2.61
CA LYS A 46 5.95 12.14 2.50
C LYS A 46 6.23 11.24 3.69
N ILE A 47 6.18 9.93 3.49
CA ILE A 47 6.31 8.95 4.55
C ILE A 47 7.63 8.21 4.38
N SER A 48 8.44 8.19 5.44
CA SER A 48 9.63 7.35 5.58
C SER A 48 9.40 6.43 6.76
N PHE A 49 9.44 5.12 6.53
CA PHE A 49 9.20 4.13 7.58
C PHE A 49 10.30 3.09 7.57
N GLY A 50 10.75 2.69 8.76
CA GLY A 50 11.73 1.63 8.91
C GLY A 50 11.57 0.90 10.22
N PHE A 51 11.76 -0.41 10.18
CA PHE A 51 11.61 -1.28 11.34
C PHE A 51 12.48 -2.53 11.21
N GLU A 52 12.74 -3.17 12.34
CA GLU A 52 13.30 -4.52 12.35
C GLU A 52 12.15 -5.53 12.18
N ALA A 53 12.09 -6.16 11.01
CA ALA A 53 11.05 -7.11 10.66
C ALA A 53 11.27 -8.52 11.23
N SER A 54 12.45 -8.79 11.81
CA SER A 54 12.76 -10.09 12.43
C SER A 54 11.70 -10.48 13.46
N ASP A 55 11.32 -9.57 14.35
CA ASP A 55 10.37 -9.85 15.44
C ASP A 55 8.94 -10.02 14.93
N LEU A 56 8.52 -9.21 13.96
CA LEU A 56 7.20 -9.36 13.34
C LEU A 56 7.08 -10.69 12.59
N LEU A 57 8.12 -11.10 11.86
CA LEU A 57 8.14 -12.38 11.17
C LEU A 57 8.08 -13.56 12.15
N LYS A 58 8.78 -13.48 13.29
CA LYS A 58 8.69 -14.48 14.36
C LYS A 58 7.28 -14.57 14.95
N ILE A 59 6.62 -13.43 15.19
CA ILE A 59 5.22 -13.36 15.67
C ILE A 59 4.27 -14.01 14.66
N LEU A 60 4.51 -13.81 13.37
CA LEU A 60 3.75 -14.45 12.27
C LEU A 60 4.08 -15.94 12.07
N GLY A 61 4.98 -16.51 12.87
CA GLY A 61 5.31 -17.95 12.87
C GLY A 61 6.62 -18.31 12.15
N LEU A 62 7.31 -17.37 11.51
CA LEU A 62 8.61 -17.60 10.87
C LEU A 62 9.73 -17.52 11.91
N GLN A 63 9.93 -18.60 12.66
CA GLN A 63 10.92 -18.65 13.75
C GLN A 63 12.26 -19.27 13.34
N LEU A 64 12.23 -20.31 12.51
CA LEU A 64 13.41 -21.15 12.21
C LEU A 64 14.62 -20.36 11.71
N PRO A 65 14.51 -19.44 10.73
CA PRO A 65 15.67 -18.70 10.20
C PRO A 65 16.38 -17.84 11.25
N PHE A 66 15.70 -17.45 12.32
CA PHE A 66 16.21 -16.57 13.37
C PHE A 66 16.69 -17.34 14.62
N SER A 67 16.87 -18.65 14.52
CA SER A 67 17.25 -19.52 15.64
C SER A 67 18.52 -20.29 15.32
N SER A 68 19.23 -20.79 16.35
CA SER A 68 20.40 -21.67 16.16
C SER A 68 20.08 -23.00 15.46
N LYS A 69 18.80 -23.32 15.27
CA LYS A 69 18.32 -24.48 14.52
C LYS A 69 18.13 -24.20 13.02
N ALA A 70 18.42 -22.99 12.55
CA ALA A 70 18.31 -22.65 11.15
C ALA A 70 19.26 -23.52 10.30
N ASP A 71 18.74 -24.06 9.20
CA ASP A 71 19.57 -24.68 8.16
C ASP A 71 19.72 -23.69 7.01
N LEU A 72 20.80 -22.90 7.07
CA LEU A 72 21.19 -21.95 6.03
C LEU A 72 22.44 -22.43 5.28
N THR A 73 22.69 -23.74 5.27
CA THR A 73 23.92 -24.33 4.71
C THR A 73 24.11 -24.08 3.21
N GLY A 74 23.04 -23.79 2.47
CA GLY A 74 23.10 -23.38 1.07
C GLY A 74 23.65 -21.97 0.82
N MET A 75 23.79 -21.13 1.86
CA MET A 75 24.25 -19.76 1.73
C MET A 75 25.79 -19.61 1.80
N VAL A 76 26.50 -20.57 2.39
CA VAL A 76 27.96 -20.47 2.63
C VAL A 76 28.65 -21.79 2.30
N GLY A 77 29.72 -21.74 1.51
CA GLY A 77 30.50 -22.92 1.10
C GLY A 77 31.49 -23.47 2.13
N SER A 78 31.39 -23.07 3.39
CA SER A 78 32.35 -23.41 4.46
C SER A 78 31.99 -24.72 5.18
N PRO A 79 32.99 -25.52 5.61
CA PRO A 79 32.78 -26.71 6.44
C PRO A 79 32.30 -26.41 7.87
N GLU A 80 32.44 -25.17 8.36
CA GLU A 80 31.96 -24.74 9.68
C GLU A 80 30.48 -24.34 9.62
N ARG A 81 29.61 -25.33 9.36
CA ARG A 81 28.16 -25.17 9.14
C ARG A 81 27.34 -24.96 10.42
N HIS A 82 27.98 -24.73 11.55
CA HIS A 82 27.32 -24.75 12.85
C HIS A 82 26.90 -23.33 13.25
N ASN A 83 25.63 -23.17 13.65
CA ASN A 83 25.04 -21.91 14.14
C ASN A 83 24.96 -20.75 13.14
N LEU A 84 24.72 -21.00 11.85
CA LEU A 84 24.37 -19.93 10.91
C LEU A 84 22.87 -19.63 10.98
N PHE A 85 22.51 -18.41 11.40
CA PHE A 85 21.13 -17.95 11.48
C PHE A 85 21.04 -16.44 11.16
N VAL A 86 19.83 -15.97 10.83
CA VAL A 86 19.55 -14.56 10.62
C VAL A 86 19.48 -13.87 11.98
N SER A 87 20.41 -12.94 12.23
CA SER A 87 20.43 -12.15 13.47
C SER A 87 19.29 -11.13 13.51
N SER A 88 19.22 -10.28 12.49
CA SER A 88 18.26 -9.20 12.35
C SER A 88 17.89 -8.99 10.88
N LEU A 89 16.67 -8.51 10.64
CA LEU A 89 16.20 -8.15 9.29
C LEU A 89 15.60 -6.77 9.36
N PHE A 90 16.22 -5.80 8.69
CA PHE A 90 15.76 -4.40 8.68
C PHE A 90 15.09 -4.08 7.36
N HIS A 91 13.90 -3.51 7.41
CA HIS A 91 13.20 -2.99 6.25
C HIS A 91 13.03 -1.49 6.39
N LYS A 92 13.38 -0.73 5.35
CA LYS A 92 13.18 0.72 5.28
C LYS A 92 12.59 1.07 3.92
N SER A 93 11.54 1.87 3.94
CA SER A 93 10.78 2.29 2.76
C SER A 93 10.47 3.77 2.82
N PHE A 94 10.21 4.34 1.65
CA PHE A 94 9.92 5.74 1.48
C PHE A 94 8.87 5.92 0.37
N VAL A 95 7.85 6.74 0.62
CA VAL A 95 6.81 7.11 -0.33
C VAL A 95 6.59 8.61 -0.26
N GLN A 96 6.56 9.27 -1.42
CA GLN A 96 6.20 10.67 -1.56
C GLN A 96 5.13 10.79 -2.62
N VAL A 97 4.07 11.54 -2.30
CA VAL A 97 3.01 11.91 -3.22
C VAL A 97 2.92 13.43 -3.26
N ASP A 98 3.18 13.97 -4.43
CA ASP A 98 3.03 15.37 -4.80
C ASP A 98 2.37 15.44 -6.20
N GLU A 99 2.18 16.64 -6.72
CA GLU A 99 1.59 16.85 -8.05
C GLU A 99 2.54 16.48 -9.19
N GLU A 100 3.85 16.38 -8.93
CA GLU A 100 4.87 16.06 -9.92
C GLU A 100 5.01 14.54 -10.11
N GLY A 101 4.69 13.75 -9.08
CA GLY A 101 4.88 12.30 -8.98
C GLY A 101 4.15 11.44 -10.02
N THR A 102 3.42 12.04 -10.96
CA THR A 102 3.05 11.52 -12.28
C THR A 102 2.64 12.72 -13.14
N GLU A 103 3.46 13.13 -14.10
CA GLU A 103 3.22 14.25 -15.03
C GLU A 103 1.77 14.25 -15.55
N ALA A 104 0.95 15.16 -15.02
CA ALA A 104 -0.41 15.37 -15.44
C ALA A 104 -0.46 16.12 -16.77
N ALA A 105 -0.18 15.43 -17.87
CA ALA A 105 -0.47 15.92 -19.22
C ALA A 105 -1.98 15.82 -19.52
N ALA A 106 -2.78 16.69 -18.91
CA ALA A 106 -4.20 16.81 -19.22
C ALA A 106 -4.43 17.77 -20.39
N ALA A 107 -4.32 17.26 -21.61
CA ALA A 107 -4.94 17.88 -22.79
C ALA A 107 -6.04 16.94 -23.27
N SER A 108 -7.31 17.26 -22.98
CA SER A 108 -8.45 16.57 -23.58
C SER A 108 -9.44 17.58 -24.18
N ALA A 109 -9.69 17.40 -25.46
CA ALA A 109 -10.59 18.18 -26.28
C ALA A 109 -12.03 18.04 -25.78
N ALA A 110 -12.76 19.16 -25.79
CA ALA A 110 -14.17 19.19 -25.40
C ALA A 110 -15.02 18.38 -26.39
N VAL A 111 -15.54 17.23 -25.95
CA VAL A 111 -16.61 16.52 -26.63
C VAL A 111 -17.93 16.93 -25.98
N VAL A 112 -18.72 17.73 -26.69
CA VAL A 112 -20.05 18.13 -26.26
C VAL A 112 -20.97 16.91 -26.31
N SER A 113 -21.35 16.40 -25.14
CA SER A 113 -22.36 15.34 -25.01
C SER A 113 -23.62 15.92 -24.36
N PHE A 114 -24.69 16.02 -25.14
CA PHE A 114 -26.02 16.39 -24.66
C PHE A 114 -26.68 15.21 -23.94
N ARG A 115 -26.47 15.02 -22.63
CA ARG A 115 -27.31 14.17 -21.75
C ARG A 115 -27.33 14.71 -20.31
N SER A 116 -28.42 14.43 -19.60
CA SER A 116 -28.78 14.78 -18.20
C SER A 116 -27.61 15.04 -17.23
N ALA A 117 -27.81 15.92 -16.25
CA ALA A 117 -26.83 16.28 -15.22
C ALA A 117 -26.03 15.04 -14.73
N PRO A 118 -24.71 14.99 -14.98
CA PRO A 118 -23.91 13.83 -14.62
C PRO A 118 -23.95 13.65 -13.10
N VAL A 119 -24.22 12.42 -12.64
CA VAL A 119 -24.04 12.05 -11.23
C VAL A 119 -22.54 12.09 -10.96
N THR A 120 -22.09 13.15 -10.30
CA THR A 120 -20.69 13.32 -9.90
C THR A 120 -20.44 12.61 -8.58
N VAL A 121 -19.31 11.92 -8.47
CA VAL A 121 -18.85 11.32 -7.20
C VAL A 121 -17.78 12.23 -6.60
N ASP A 122 -17.93 12.59 -5.33
CA ASP A 122 -16.89 13.30 -4.59
C ASP A 122 -15.88 12.30 -4.01
N PHE A 123 -14.59 12.66 -4.06
CA PHE A 123 -13.51 11.93 -3.41
C PHE A 123 -12.66 12.93 -2.63
N VAL A 124 -12.85 12.98 -1.32
CA VAL A 124 -12.20 13.96 -0.43
C VAL A 124 -11.49 13.19 0.68
N ALA A 125 -10.18 12.96 0.53
CA ALA A 125 -9.36 12.28 1.52
C ALA A 125 -8.94 13.25 2.65
N ASP A 126 -9.92 13.64 3.49
CA ASP A 126 -9.75 14.56 4.63
C ASP A 126 -9.62 13.86 5.99
N HIS A 127 -9.56 12.54 6.00
CA HIS A 127 -9.42 11.69 7.18
C HIS A 127 -8.58 10.44 6.83
N PRO A 128 -8.17 9.62 7.82
CA PRO A 128 -7.22 8.54 7.59
C PRO A 128 -7.63 7.53 6.52
N PHE A 129 -6.69 7.19 5.62
CA PHE A 129 -6.91 6.30 4.48
C PHE A 129 -5.77 5.30 4.29
N LEU A 130 -6.04 4.23 3.53
CA LEU A 130 -5.02 3.28 3.06
C LEU A 130 -4.58 3.62 1.64
N PHE A 131 -3.33 3.32 1.32
CA PHE A 131 -2.82 3.35 -0.04
C PHE A 131 -2.12 2.05 -0.42
N LEU A 132 -2.15 1.73 -1.70
CA LEU A 132 -1.51 0.57 -2.31
C LEU A 132 -0.79 1.00 -3.58
N ILE A 133 0.48 0.62 -3.73
CA ILE A 133 1.20 0.69 -4.99
C ILE A 133 1.34 -0.74 -5.48
N ARG A 134 0.70 -1.03 -6.61
CA ARG A 134 0.58 -2.36 -7.20
C ARG A 134 0.95 -2.27 -8.67
N GLU A 135 1.61 -3.31 -9.17
CA GLU A 135 1.80 -3.53 -10.59
C GLU A 135 0.57 -4.28 -11.12
N ASP A 136 -0.14 -3.68 -12.08
CA ASP A 136 -1.50 -4.12 -12.43
C ASP A 136 -1.56 -5.42 -13.24
N MET A 137 -0.50 -5.79 -13.96
CA MET A 137 -0.50 -7.00 -14.81
C MET A 137 -0.31 -8.28 -13.99
N THR A 138 0.63 -8.27 -13.05
CA THR A 138 0.98 -9.40 -12.18
C THR A 138 0.21 -9.37 -10.85
N GLY A 139 -0.31 -8.19 -10.49
CA GLY A 139 -0.97 -7.94 -9.22
C GLY A 139 -0.03 -7.81 -8.04
N VAL A 140 1.29 -7.77 -8.26
CA VAL A 140 2.30 -7.66 -7.20
C VAL A 140 2.16 -6.32 -6.47
N VAL A 141 2.05 -6.40 -5.14
CA VAL A 141 2.03 -5.22 -4.26
C VAL A 141 3.47 -4.80 -3.96
N LEU A 142 3.82 -3.59 -4.36
CA LEU A 142 5.12 -2.97 -4.14
C LEU A 142 5.15 -2.22 -2.81
N PHE A 143 4.07 -1.49 -2.49
CA PHE A 143 3.92 -0.76 -1.24
C PHE A 143 2.48 -0.86 -0.73
N ILE A 144 2.35 -0.95 0.59
CA ILE A 144 1.10 -0.80 1.31
C ILE A 144 1.35 0.07 2.53
N GLY A 145 0.42 0.96 2.83
CA GLY A 145 0.52 1.83 4.00
C GLY A 145 -0.77 2.56 4.29
N HIS A 146 -0.79 3.27 5.41
CA HIS A 146 -1.87 4.19 5.77
C HIS A 146 -1.32 5.60 5.96
N VAL A 147 -2.17 6.59 5.74
CA VAL A 147 -1.92 7.98 6.09
C VAL A 147 -2.91 8.34 7.19
N VAL A 148 -2.40 8.58 8.41
CA VAL A 148 -3.21 9.09 9.54
C VAL A 148 -3.01 10.58 9.71
N ASN A 149 -1.81 11.08 9.41
CA ASN A 149 -1.48 12.50 9.40
C ASN A 149 -0.53 12.77 8.21
N PRO A 150 -0.96 13.53 7.19
CA PRO A 150 -0.13 13.83 6.01
C PRO A 150 0.97 14.87 6.25
N LEU A 151 0.99 15.52 7.43
CA LEU A 151 1.96 16.56 7.79
C LEU A 151 3.21 16.01 8.49
N LEU A 152 3.25 14.71 8.78
CA LEU A 152 4.39 13.99 9.36
C LEU A 152 5.31 13.46 8.26
#